data_AF-A0A3D2U261-F1
#
_entry.id   AF-A0A3D2U261-F1
#
_cell.length_a   1.000
_cell.length_b   1.000
_cell.length_c   1.000
_cell.angle_alpha   90.00
_cell.angle_beta   90.00
_cell.angle_gamma   90.00
#
_symmetry.space_group_name_H-M   'P 1'
#
loop_
_entity.id
_entity.type
_entity.pdbx_description
1 polymer ?
#
loop_
_entity_poly.entity_id
_entity_poly.type
_entity_poly.pdbx_seq_one_letter_code
_entity_poly.pdbx_strand_id
1 'polypeptide(L)'
;MIDYKLYRTNPFIIVVDNKVQGSDPLTIAATAYVAATSRASALNFKRQLDIIKASKGRAPTFAEFQRLQKQLKIELAKLPRYQAYAYDESTGGLLVIENKQFKIQLYRQAGIPIEAGDKKYEQKLKSKKSQ
;
A
#
# COMPACT_ATOMS: atom_id res chain seq x y z
N MET A 1 1.72 7.68 -0.95
CA MET A 1 1.36 6.46 -1.70
C MET A 1 2.35 6.27 -2.82
N ILE A 2 2.69 5.02 -3.14
CA ILE A 2 3.72 4.68 -4.12
C ILE A 2 3.16 3.77 -5.24
N ASP A 3 3.86 3.70 -6.36
CA ASP A 3 3.60 2.71 -7.42
C ASP A 3 4.17 1.36 -7.01
N TYR A 4 3.31 0.36 -6.79
CA TYR A 4 3.73 -0.97 -6.34
C TYR A 4 4.65 -1.67 -7.33
N LYS A 5 4.51 -1.39 -8.63
CA LYS A 5 5.32 -2.01 -9.69
C LYS A 5 6.82 -1.80 -9.49
N LEU A 6 7.20 -0.66 -8.92
CA LEU A 6 8.60 -0.29 -8.66
C LEU A 6 9.22 -1.07 -7.48
N TYR A 7 8.40 -1.61 -6.59
CA TYR A 7 8.86 -2.20 -5.33
C TYR A 7 8.55 -3.69 -5.18
N ARG A 8 7.68 -4.25 -6.03
CA ARG A 8 7.22 -5.65 -5.96
C ARG A 8 8.33 -6.70 -6.06
N THR A 9 9.49 -6.35 -6.64
CA THR A 9 10.65 -7.25 -6.76
C THR A 9 11.59 -7.16 -5.57
N ASN A 10 11.42 -6.18 -4.68
CA ASN A 10 12.28 -6.03 -3.51
C ASN A 10 11.89 -7.09 -2.46
N PRO A 11 12.81 -8.00 -2.09
CA PRO A 11 12.48 -9.10 -1.18
C PRO A 11 12.21 -8.68 0.28
N PHE A 12 12.42 -7.40 0.61
CA PHE A 12 12.12 -6.84 1.94
C PHE A 12 10.82 -6.05 1.97
N ILE A 13 10.18 -5.83 0.82
CA ILE A 13 8.87 -5.22 0.72
C ILE A 13 7.84 -6.34 0.64
N ILE A 14 6.91 -6.38 1.59
CA ILE A 14 5.82 -7.36 1.57
C ILE A 14 4.47 -6.67 1.59
N VAL A 15 3.47 -7.31 1.00
CA VAL A 15 2.07 -6.90 1.16
C VAL A 15 1.60 -7.45 2.51
N VAL A 16 1.25 -6.56 3.45
CA VAL A 16 0.74 -6.93 4.78
C VAL A 16 -0.77 -6.81 4.87
N ASP A 17 -1.38 -6.06 3.97
CA ASP A 17 -2.82 -6.01 3.83
C ASP A 17 -3.19 -5.91 2.35
N ASN A 18 -4.02 -6.86 1.92
CA ASN A 18 -4.42 -7.07 0.53
C ASN A 18 -5.94 -7.19 0.43
N LYS A 19 -6.68 -6.31 1.12
CA LYS A 19 -8.16 -6.36 1.19
C LYS A 19 -8.89 -6.18 -0.15
N VAL A 20 -8.17 -6.23 -1.27
CA VAL A 20 -8.58 -5.75 -2.58
C VAL A 20 -8.45 -6.83 -3.68
N GLN A 21 -8.11 -8.07 -3.31
CA GLN A 21 -8.20 -9.22 -4.21
C GLN A 21 -9.54 -9.95 -4.08
N GLY A 22 -10.59 -9.38 -4.67
CA GLY A 22 -11.90 -10.03 -4.81
C GLY A 22 -12.86 -9.09 -5.53
N SER A 23 -13.62 -9.62 -6.49
CA SER A 23 -14.64 -9.09 -7.43
C SER A 23 -15.05 -7.60 -7.48
N ASP A 24 -14.85 -6.80 -6.43
CA ASP A 24 -14.90 -5.33 -6.45
C ASP A 24 -13.75 -4.71 -5.62
N PRO A 25 -12.58 -4.46 -6.25
CA PRO A 25 -11.36 -3.96 -5.61
C PRO A 25 -11.51 -2.67 -4.80
N LEU A 26 -12.54 -1.87 -5.07
CA LEU A 26 -12.67 -0.51 -4.54
C LEU A 26 -13.58 -0.40 -3.31
N THR A 27 -14.37 -1.43 -3.01
CA THR A 27 -15.44 -1.36 -1.99
C THR A 27 -14.92 -1.36 -0.56
N ILE A 28 -13.75 -1.95 -0.29
CA ILE A 28 -13.18 -2.02 1.07
C ILE A 28 -12.11 -0.94 1.29
N ALA A 29 -11.37 -0.53 0.25
CA ALA A 29 -10.30 0.47 0.39
C ALA A 29 -10.84 1.87 0.74
N ALA A 30 -12.02 2.23 0.23
CA ALA A 30 -12.64 3.53 0.46
C ALA A 30 -13.12 3.75 1.91
N THR A 31 -13.37 2.69 2.67
CA THR A 31 -13.83 2.78 4.07
C THR A 31 -12.76 2.37 5.08
N ALA A 32 -11.88 1.41 4.74
CA ALA A 32 -10.89 0.90 5.68
C ALA A 32 -9.64 1.80 5.82
N TYR A 33 -9.20 2.45 4.74
CA TYR A 33 -7.93 3.19 4.72
C TYR A 33 -8.09 4.69 4.61
N VAL A 34 -9.30 5.18 4.34
CA VAL A 34 -9.56 6.61 4.23
C VAL A 34 -9.84 7.18 5.61
N ALA A 35 -9.24 8.33 5.93
CA ALA A 35 -9.52 9.03 7.17
C ALA A 35 -11.03 9.31 7.30
N ALA A 36 -11.56 9.31 8.53
CA ALA A 36 -13.00 9.52 8.76
C ALA A 36 -13.52 10.81 8.11
N THR A 37 -12.68 11.85 8.04
CA THR A 37 -12.90 13.15 7.41
C THR A 37 -13.13 13.08 5.90
N SER A 38 -12.61 12.06 5.22
CA SER A 38 -12.66 11.92 3.76
C SER A 38 -13.70 10.89 3.29
N ARG A 39 -14.54 10.32 4.18
CA ARG A 39 -15.51 9.26 3.82
C ARG A 39 -16.50 9.66 2.72
N ALA A 40 -17.04 10.88 2.75
CA ALA A 40 -17.95 11.37 1.71
C ALA A 40 -17.23 11.47 0.34
N SER A 41 -16.01 12.01 0.34
CA SER A 41 -15.17 12.07 -0.86
C SER A 41 -14.71 10.69 -1.33
N ALA A 42 -14.55 9.72 -0.42
CA ALA A 42 -14.12 8.36 -0.74
C ALA A 42 -15.12 7.64 -1.65
N LEU A 43 -16.42 7.85 -1.42
CA LEU A 43 -17.46 7.29 -2.27
C LEU A 43 -17.40 7.88 -3.69
N ASN A 44 -17.22 9.20 -3.80
CA ASN A 44 -17.05 9.87 -5.08
C ASN A 44 -15.75 9.41 -5.78
N PHE A 45 -14.66 9.23 -5.02
CA PHE A 45 -13.39 8.73 -5.51
C PHE A 45 -13.52 7.33 -6.11
N LYS A 46 -14.17 6.40 -5.39
CA LYS A 46 -14.50 5.07 -5.93
C LYS A 46 -15.27 5.18 -7.23
N ARG A 47 -16.37 5.94 -7.23
CA ARG A 47 -17.22 6.09 -8.41
C ARG A 47 -16.43 6.57 -9.63
N GLN A 48 -15.51 7.51 -9.46
CA GLN A 48 -14.68 8.00 -10.58
C GLN A 48 -13.68 6.95 -11.07
N LEU A 49 -13.10 6.15 -10.18
CA LEU A 49 -12.22 5.04 -10.57
C LEU A 49 -13.01 3.95 -11.32
N ASP A 50 -14.23 3.64 -10.89
CA ASP A 50 -15.13 2.70 -11.57
C ASP A 50 -15.51 3.19 -12.97
N ILE A 51 -15.80 4.50 -13.13
CA ILE A 51 -16.07 5.13 -14.43
C ILE A 51 -14.84 5.03 -15.35
N ILE A 52 -13.64 5.28 -14.84
CA ILE A 52 -12.40 5.13 -15.63
C ILE A 52 -12.24 3.68 -16.08
N LYS A 53 -12.47 2.72 -15.18
CA LYS A 53 -12.37 1.29 -15.49
C LYS A 53 -13.34 0.85 -16.57
N ALA A 54 -14.60 1.26 -16.44
CA ALA A 54 -15.65 0.94 -17.41
C ALA A 54 -15.41 1.62 -18.77
N SER A 55 -14.99 2.89 -18.78
CA SER A 55 -14.79 3.66 -20.03
C SER A 55 -13.52 3.27 -20.79
N LYS A 56 -12.45 2.87 -20.10
CA LYS A 56 -11.16 2.54 -20.73
C LYS A 56 -10.90 1.05 -20.90
N GLY A 57 -11.77 0.18 -20.35
CA GLY A 57 -11.59 -1.27 -20.37
C GLY A 57 -10.38 -1.77 -19.58
N ARG A 58 -9.76 -0.91 -18.75
CA ARG A 58 -8.60 -1.23 -17.92
C ARG A 58 -8.68 -0.51 -16.58
N ALA A 59 -8.01 -1.03 -15.56
CA ALA A 59 -7.85 -0.29 -14.31
C ALA A 59 -7.19 1.10 -14.55
N PRO A 60 -7.46 2.09 -13.68
CA PRO A 60 -6.75 3.36 -13.69
C PRO A 60 -5.23 3.16 -13.61
N THR A 61 -4.45 4.02 -14.24
CA THR A 61 -3.00 4.07 -13.99
C THR A 61 -2.73 4.72 -12.63
N PHE A 62 -1.52 4.54 -12.12
CA PHE A 62 -1.06 5.19 -10.89
C PHE A 62 -1.20 6.71 -10.97
N ALA A 63 -0.88 7.31 -12.13
CA ALA A 63 -1.02 8.73 -12.34
C ALA A 63 -2.50 9.19 -12.33
N GLU A 64 -3.40 8.42 -12.95
CA GLU A 64 -4.85 8.68 -12.94
C GLU A 64 -5.41 8.60 -11.50
N PHE A 65 -5.02 7.56 -10.77
CA PHE A 65 -5.41 7.38 -9.37
C PHE A 65 -4.89 8.53 -8.49
N GLN A 66 -3.60 8.87 -8.57
CA GLN A 66 -3.02 9.97 -7.79
C GLN A 66 -3.66 11.32 -8.09
N ARG A 67 -3.96 11.59 -9.37
CA ARG A 67 -4.64 12.82 -9.77
C ARG A 67 -6.02 12.93 -9.11
N LEU A 68 -6.81 11.86 -9.18
CA LEU A 68 -8.12 11.81 -8.54
C LEU A 68 -8.02 11.93 -7.02
N GLN A 69 -7.03 11.28 -6.40
CA GLN A 69 -6.81 11.34 -4.96
C GLN A 69 -6.57 12.78 -4.51
N LYS A 70 -5.71 13.52 -5.23
CA LYS A 70 -5.42 14.93 -4.98
C LYS A 70 -6.63 15.82 -5.22
N GLN A 71 -7.33 15.62 -6.34
CA GLN A 71 -8.49 16.43 -6.72
C GLN A 71 -9.62 16.33 -5.68
N LEU A 72 -9.86 15.14 -5.14
CA LEU A 72 -10.91 14.88 -4.16
C LEU A 72 -10.43 15.00 -2.70
N LYS A 73 -9.18 15.43 -2.49
CA LYS A 73 -8.56 15.60 -1.17
C LYS A 73 -8.73 14.35 -0.30
N ILE A 74 -8.46 13.17 -0.88
CA ILE A 74 -8.57 11.91 -0.17
C ILE A 74 -7.35 11.74 0.74
N GLU A 75 -7.61 11.82 2.04
CA GLU A 75 -6.62 11.55 3.07
C GLU A 75 -6.68 10.08 3.47
N LEU A 76 -5.51 9.45 3.55
CA LEU A 76 -5.38 8.08 4.01
C LEU A 76 -5.02 8.06 5.50
N ALA A 77 -5.49 7.06 6.22
CA ALA A 77 -5.19 6.85 7.62
C ALA A 77 -3.68 6.71 7.85
N LYS A 78 -3.19 7.22 8.98
CA LYS A 78 -1.76 7.14 9.31
C LYS A 78 -1.36 5.68 9.49
N LEU A 79 -0.24 5.32 8.86
CA LEU A 79 0.40 4.02 9.01
C LEU A 79 1.67 4.15 9.87
N PRO A 80 2.13 3.05 10.49
CA PRO A 80 3.48 2.96 11.06
C PRO A 80 4.54 3.38 10.04
N ARG A 81 5.67 3.93 10.50
CA ARG A 81 6.74 4.48 9.63
C ARG A 81 7.32 3.48 8.63
N TYR A 82 7.22 2.18 8.94
CA TYR A 82 7.70 1.09 8.09
C TYR A 82 6.64 0.57 7.12
N GLN A 83 5.43 1.15 7.10
CA GLN A 83 4.36 0.80 6.18
C GLN A 83 4.04 1.96 5.23
N ALA A 84 3.51 1.62 4.07
CA ALA A 84 3.06 2.59 3.08
C ALA A 84 1.88 2.05 2.27
N TYR A 85 1.03 2.95 1.81
CA TYR A 85 0.04 2.63 0.78
C TYR A 85 0.72 2.52 -0.58
N ALA A 86 0.40 1.45 -1.30
CA ALA A 86 0.85 1.22 -2.67
C ALA A 86 -0.35 1.00 -3.59
N TYR A 87 -0.26 1.48 -4.82
CA TYR A 87 -1.27 1.20 -5.85
C TYR A 87 -0.72 0.14 -6.81
N ASP A 88 -1.55 -0.85 -7.13
CA ASP A 88 -1.24 -1.89 -8.09
C ASP A 88 -2.11 -1.73 -9.34
N GLU A 89 -1.53 -1.23 -10.43
CA GLU A 89 -2.22 -1.04 -11.71
C GLU A 89 -2.75 -2.34 -12.31
N SER A 90 -2.14 -3.50 -11.98
CA SER A 90 -2.55 -4.79 -12.56
C SER A 90 -3.91 -5.25 -12.02
N THR A 91 -4.20 -4.90 -10.77
CA THR A 91 -5.46 -5.22 -10.09
C THR A 91 -6.38 -4.01 -9.98
N GLY A 92 -5.86 -2.80 -10.16
CA GLY A 92 -6.55 -1.54 -9.92
C GLY A 92 -6.75 -1.24 -8.43
N GLY A 93 -5.94 -1.86 -7.57
CA GLY A 93 -6.16 -1.93 -6.13
C GLY A 93 -5.22 -1.09 -5.29
N LEU A 94 -5.70 -0.69 -4.10
CA LEU A 94 -4.87 -0.11 -3.05
C LEU A 94 -4.40 -1.22 -2.09
N LEU A 95 -3.11 -1.24 -1.79
CA LEU A 95 -2.44 -2.20 -0.93
C LEU A 95 -1.79 -1.49 0.26
N VAL A 96 -1.58 -2.21 1.35
CA VAL A 96 -0.62 -1.80 2.39
C VAL A 96 0.61 -2.69 2.28
N ILE A 97 1.75 -2.05 2.07
CA ILE A 97 3.04 -2.72 2.06
C ILE A 97 3.83 -2.39 3.32
N GLU A 98 4.72 -3.29 3.69
CA GLU A 98 5.64 -3.13 4.81
C GLU A 98 7.09 -3.34 4.36
N ASN A 99 7.97 -2.41 4.75
CA ASN A 99 9.41 -2.53 4.58
C ASN A 99 10.03 -3.20 5.81
N LYS A 100 10.27 -4.51 5.70
CA LYS A 100 10.84 -5.33 6.77
C LYS A 100 12.25 -4.91 7.14
N GLN A 101 13.06 -4.49 6.17
CA GLN A 101 14.40 -4.01 6.46
C GLN A 101 14.36 -2.76 7.33
N PHE A 102 13.50 -1.79 7.00
CA PHE A 102 13.36 -0.56 7.77
C PHE A 102 12.73 -0.82 9.15
N LYS A 103 11.73 -1.70 9.24
CA LYS A 103 11.16 -2.12 10.54
C LYS A 103 12.24 -2.70 11.46
N ILE A 104 13.07 -3.62 10.95
CA ILE A 104 14.16 -4.23 11.74
C ILE A 104 15.19 -3.18 12.19
N GLN A 105 15.54 -2.22 11.32
CA GLN A 105 16.45 -1.13 11.69
C GLN A 105 15.87 -0.27 12.82
N LEU A 106 14.60 0.13 12.72
CA LEU A 106 13.91 0.90 13.76
C LEU A 106 13.85 0.14 15.09
N TYR A 107 13.54 -1.16 15.05
CA TYR A 107 13.43 -1.97 16.26
C TYR A 107 14.79 -2.11 16.96
N ARG A 108 15.86 -2.34 16.19
CA ARG A 108 17.23 -2.37 16.74
C ARG A 108 17.64 -1.05 17.37
N GLN A 109 17.34 0.08 16.72
CA GLN A 109 17.63 1.41 17.26
C GLN A 109 16.87 1.69 18.57
N ALA A 110 15.66 1.14 18.69
CA ALA A 110 14.81 1.31 19.87
C ALA A 110 15.03 0.23 20.95
N GLY A 111 15.94 -0.73 20.76
CA GLY A 111 16.15 -1.85 21.69
C GLY A 111 14.98 -2.84 21.75
N ILE A 112 14.10 -2.83 20.75
CA ILE A 112 12.91 -3.69 20.68
C ILE A 112 13.31 -5.05 20.07
N PRO A 113 12.95 -6.18 20.71
CA PRO A 113 13.17 -7.50 20.13
C PRO A 113 12.49 -7.67 18.76
N ILE A 114 13.21 -8.29 17.81
CA ILE A 114 12.65 -8.59 16.49
C ILE A 114 11.59 -9.69 16.62
N GLU A 115 10.41 -9.42 16.07
CA GLU A 115 9.28 -10.36 16.04
C GLU A 115 9.66 -11.68 15.34
N ALA A 116 9.05 -12.79 15.78
CA ALA A 116 9.34 -14.12 15.25
C ALA A 116 9.15 -14.20 13.71
N GLY A 117 8.08 -13.59 13.18
CA GLY A 117 7.81 -13.54 11.74
C GLY A 117 8.84 -12.76 10.92
N ASP A 118 9.62 -11.88 11.57
CA ASP A 118 10.58 -10.99 10.92
C ASP A 118 12.03 -11.51 10.97
N LYS A 119 12.30 -12.55 11.77
CA LYS A 119 13.62 -13.17 11.89
C LYS A 119 14.20 -13.65 10.56
N LYS A 120 13.36 -14.13 9.63
CA LYS A 120 13.80 -14.54 8.29
C LYS A 120 14.39 -13.38 7.48
N TYR A 121 13.82 -12.18 7.60
CA TYR A 121 14.35 -10.99 6.94
C TYR A 121 15.59 -10.48 7.67
N GLU A 122 15.65 -10.64 9.00
CA GLU A 122 16.84 -10.33 9.77
C GLU A 122 18.05 -11.17 9.31
N GLN A 123 17.87 -12.47 9.15
CA GLN A 123 18.91 -13.38 8.64
C GLN A 123 19.34 -13.00 7.23
N LYS A 124 18.38 -12.68 6.35
CA LYS A 124 18.66 -12.22 4.98
C LYS A 124 19.46 -10.91 4.92
N LEU A 125 19.26 -10.01 5.89
CA LEU A 125 20.08 -8.79 6.01
C LEU A 125 21.50 -9.09 6.48
N LYS A 126 21.67 -10.05 7.40
CA LYS A 126 22.99 -10.47 7.88
C LYS A 126 23.79 -11.12 6.74
N SER A 127 23.18 -12.02 5.97
CA SER A 127 23.86 -12.69 4.84
C SER A 127 24.29 -11.73 3.74
N LYS A 128 23.52 -10.65 3.49
CA LYS A 128 23.88 -9.62 2.50
C LYS A 128 25.05 -8.73 2.93
N LYS A 129 25.36 -8.64 4.23
CA LYS A 129 26.49 -7.85 4.76
C LYS A 129 27.81 -8.63 4.83
N SER A 130 27.76 -9.95 4.69
CA SER A 130 28.92 -10.84 4.72
C SER A 130 29.51 -11.12 3.33
N GLN A 131 28.93 -10.52 2.29
CA GLN A 131 29.47 -10.43 0.92
C GLN A 131 29.98 -9.01 0.69
#